data_AF-A0A3A1R2I0-F1
#
_entry.id   AF-A0A3A1R2I0-F1
#
_cell.length_a   1.000
_cell.length_b   1.000
_cell.length_c   1.000
_cell.angle_alpha   90.00
_cell.angle_beta   90.00
_cell.angle_gamma   90.00
#
_symmetry.space_group_name_H-M   'P 1'
#
loop_
_entity.id
_entity.type
_entity.pdbx_description
1 polymer ?
#
loop_
_entity_poly.entity_id
_entity_poly.type
_entity_poly.pdbx_seq_one_letter_code
_entity_poly.pdbx_strand_id
1 'polypeptide(L)'
;MVGTLSGALEARKIPTSPDLVSANIQGVIEAPEGVLKITKINCRYNLKVPQGKKAAAERALSVFERGCPVAQTLKGAIDFDHTWEIEEY
;
A
#
# COMPACT_ATOMS: atom_id res chain seq x y z
N MET A 1 1.86 -5.17 -0.04
CA MET A 1 1.11 -4.56 -1.18
C MET A 1 -0.31 -5.11 -1.16
N VAL A 2 -1.16 -4.85 -2.18
CA VAL A 2 -2.62 -5.01 -2.11
C VAL A 2 -3.06 -6.26 -1.34
N GLY A 3 -2.51 -7.46 -1.61
CA GLY A 3 -2.86 -8.66 -0.83
C GLY A 3 -2.61 -8.58 0.68
N THR A 4 -1.47 -8.05 1.14
CA THR A 4 -1.19 -7.83 2.57
C THR A 4 -2.12 -6.77 3.18
N LEU A 5 -2.39 -5.69 2.44
CA LEU A 5 -3.34 -4.68 2.87
C LEU A 5 -4.75 -5.28 2.98
N SER A 6 -5.16 -6.09 2.01
CA SER A 6 -6.44 -6.78 2.00
C SER A 6 -6.59 -7.68 3.22
N GLY A 7 -5.60 -8.51 3.55
CA GLY A 7 -5.65 -9.31 4.77
C GLY A 7 -5.76 -8.47 6.06
N ALA A 8 -5.10 -7.31 6.12
CA ALA A 8 -5.22 -6.40 7.26
C ALA A 8 -6.62 -5.74 7.36
N LEU A 9 -7.26 -5.45 6.24
CA LEU A 9 -8.62 -4.92 6.15
C LEU A 9 -9.66 -5.99 6.50
N GLU A 10 -9.51 -7.21 6.00
CA GLU A 10 -10.38 -8.35 6.30
C GLU A 10 -10.40 -8.70 7.79
N ALA A 11 -9.23 -8.63 8.45
CA ALA A 11 -9.13 -8.78 9.90
C ALA A 11 -9.97 -7.76 10.68
N ARG A 12 -10.28 -6.60 10.08
CA ARG A 12 -11.13 -5.53 10.62
C ARG A 12 -12.57 -5.58 10.09
N LYS A 13 -12.94 -6.68 9.42
CA LYS A 13 -14.26 -6.90 8.80
C LYS A 13 -14.56 -5.81 7.76
N ILE A 14 -13.60 -5.50 6.90
CA ILE A 14 -13.74 -4.63 5.73
C ILE A 14 -13.56 -5.52 4.48
N PRO A 15 -14.54 -5.59 3.56
CA PRO A 15 -14.41 -6.38 2.34
C PRO A 15 -13.34 -5.83 1.39
N THR A 16 -12.72 -6.69 0.59
CA THR A 16 -11.55 -6.33 -0.24
C THR A 16 -11.59 -6.95 -1.64
N SER A 17 -12.78 -7.07 -2.22
CA SER A 17 -12.92 -7.51 -3.61
C SER A 17 -12.17 -6.55 -4.56
N PRO A 18 -11.81 -6.99 -5.77
CA PRO A 18 -10.98 -6.19 -6.69
C PRO A 18 -11.53 -4.81 -7.04
N ASP A 19 -12.84 -4.62 -6.95
CA ASP A 19 -13.55 -3.35 -7.15
C ASP A 19 -13.50 -2.42 -5.92
N LEU A 20 -13.14 -2.95 -4.75
CA LEU A 20 -13.09 -2.20 -3.49
C LEU A 20 -11.67 -1.80 -3.08
N VAL A 21 -10.65 -2.58 -3.44
CA VAL A 21 -9.26 -2.27 -3.06
C VAL A 21 -8.34 -2.46 -4.26
N SER A 22 -7.69 -1.38 -4.67
CA SER A 22 -6.71 -1.39 -5.75
C SER A 22 -5.51 -0.51 -5.41
N ALA A 23 -4.43 -0.65 -6.18
CA ALA A 23 -3.28 0.24 -6.06
C ALA A 23 -2.62 0.49 -7.42
N ASN A 24 -2.18 1.72 -7.63
CA ASN A 24 -1.27 2.09 -8.70
C ASN A 24 0.15 2.15 -8.12
N ILE A 25 1.07 1.39 -8.72
CA ILE A 25 2.45 1.27 -8.24
C ILE A 25 3.40 1.81 -9.32
N GLN A 26 4.24 2.78 -8.94
CA GLN A 26 5.22 3.39 -9.82
C GLN A 26 6.63 3.27 -9.22
N GLY A 27 7.55 2.64 -9.94
CA GLY A 27 8.97 2.65 -9.61
C GLY A 27 9.65 3.89 -10.17
N VAL A 28 10.59 4.44 -9.41
CA VAL A 28 11.51 5.51 -9.83
C VAL A 28 12.89 4.90 -10.02
N ILE A 29 13.47 5.14 -11.19
CA ILE A 29 14.82 4.69 -11.54
C ILE A 29 15.70 5.93 -11.63
N GLU A 30 16.80 5.91 -10.89
CA GLU A 30 17.81 6.96 -10.88
C GLU A 30 19.20 6.35 -11.09
N ALA A 31 20.21 7.18 -11.35
CA ALA A 31 21.59 6.73 -11.57
C ALA A 31 22.55 7.23 -10.48
N PRO A 32 22.35 6.91 -9.18
CA PRO A 32 23.30 7.28 -8.16
C PRO A 32 24.66 6.65 -8.48
N GLU A 33 25.72 7.47 -8.45
CA GLU A 33 27.09 7.04 -8.79
C GLU A 33 27.20 6.52 -10.25
N GLY A 34 26.30 6.95 -11.14
CA GLY A 34 26.29 6.57 -12.55
C GLY A 34 25.71 5.18 -12.85
N VAL A 35 25.14 4.48 -11.86
CA VAL A 35 24.54 3.15 -12.02
C VAL A 35 23.03 3.23 -11.85
N LEU A 36 22.26 2.76 -12.84
CA LEU A 36 20.80 2.73 -12.77
C LEU A 36 20.33 1.81 -11.64
N LYS A 37 19.60 2.37 -10.68
CA LYS A 37 19.00 1.68 -9.54
C LYS A 37 17.53 2.10 -9.43
N ILE A 38 16.66 1.17 -9.04
CA ILE A 38 15.34 1.55 -8.51
C ILE A 38 15.62 2.15 -7.13
N THR A 39 15.24 3.39 -6.91
CA THR A 39 15.52 4.12 -5.66
C THR A 39 14.25 4.33 -4.83
N LYS A 40 13.10 4.46 -5.50
CA LYS A 40 11.81 4.69 -4.84
C LYS A 40 10.69 3.90 -5.50
N ILE A 41 9.70 3.49 -4.70
CA ILE A 41 8.42 2.99 -5.17
C ILE A 41 7.30 3.84 -4.56
N ASN A 42 6.54 4.50 -5.43
CA ASN A 42 5.33 5.24 -5.07
C ASN A 42 4.12 4.30 -5.19
N CYS A 43 3.39 4.14 -4.09
CA CYS A 43 2.18 3.34 -4.02
C CYS A 43 0.99 4.26 -3.75
N ARG A 44 0.02 4.29 -4.67
CA ARG A 44 -1.25 4.97 -4.47
C ARG A 44 -2.38 3.96 -4.35
N TYR A 45 -2.98 3.85 -3.17
CA TYR A 45 -4.09 2.94 -2.90
C TYR A 45 -5.44 3.63 -3.09
N ASN A 46 -6.40 2.92 -3.66
CA ASN A 46 -7.80 3.36 -3.72
C ASN A 46 -8.64 2.34 -2.98
N LEU A 47 -9.42 2.81 -1.99
CA LEU A 47 -10.27 1.99 -1.16
C LEU A 47 -11.71 2.49 -1.20
N LYS A 48 -12.65 1.57 -1.37
CA LYS A 48 -14.06 1.75 -1.05
C LYS A 48 -14.38 0.95 0.19
N VAL A 49 -14.87 1.62 1.23
CA VAL A 49 -15.13 0.98 2.53
C VAL A 49 -16.56 1.27 2.99
N PRO A 50 -17.20 0.39 3.78
CA PRO A 50 -18.51 0.67 4.34
C PRO A 50 -18.49 1.92 5.24
N GLN A 51 -19.60 2.66 5.28
CA GLN A 51 -19.75 3.81 6.15
C GLN A 51 -19.34 3.51 7.61
N GLY A 52 -18.52 4.39 8.20
CA GLY A 52 -18.02 4.24 9.57
C GLY A 52 -16.78 3.34 9.71
N LYS A 53 -16.27 2.78 8.60
CA LYS A 53 -15.05 1.95 8.62
C LYS A 53 -13.79 2.71 8.24
N LYS A 54 -13.87 3.98 7.81
CA LYS A 54 -12.71 4.78 7.38
C LYS A 54 -11.54 4.74 8.38
N ALA A 55 -11.79 5.04 9.65
CA ALA A 55 -10.74 5.03 10.68
C ALA A 55 -10.09 3.65 10.88
N ALA A 56 -10.87 2.56 10.73
CA ALA A 56 -10.32 1.21 10.81
C ALA A 56 -9.45 0.88 9.58
N ALA A 57 -9.85 1.34 8.39
CA ALA A 57 -9.08 1.22 7.16
C ALA A 57 -7.76 1.99 7.25
N GLU A 58 -7.77 3.23 7.75
CA GLU A 58 -6.56 4.03 7.97
C GLU A 58 -5.59 3.34 8.95
N ARG A 59 -6.11 2.70 10.01
CA ARG A 59 -5.29 1.85 10.90
C ARG A 59 -4.73 0.61 10.24
N ALA A 60 -5.30 0.13 9.13
CA ALA A 60 -4.72 -0.97 8.36
C ALA A 60 -3.61 -0.43 7.44
N LEU A 61 -3.89 0.68 6.75
CA LEU A 61 -2.96 1.40 5.88
C LEU A 61 -1.69 1.84 6.61
N SER A 62 -1.76 2.18 7.89
CA SER A 62 -0.59 2.59 8.67
C SER A 62 0.33 1.44 9.13
N VAL A 63 -0.09 0.18 9.02
CA VAL A 63 0.67 -0.96 9.59
C VAL A 63 0.93 -2.11 8.62
N PHE A 64 0.19 -2.23 7.51
CA PHE A 64 0.27 -3.40 6.62
C PHE A 64 1.67 -3.62 6.04
N GLU A 65 2.43 -2.55 5.82
CA GLU A 65 3.78 -2.60 5.24
C GLU A 65 4.73 -3.46 6.08
N ARG A 66 4.58 -3.47 7.41
CA ARG A 66 5.39 -4.26 8.33
C ARG A 66 5.30 -5.76 8.06
N GLY A 67 4.15 -6.22 7.54
CA GLY A 67 3.93 -7.62 7.16
C GLY A 67 4.05 -7.88 5.66
N CYS A 68 4.42 -6.89 4.84
CA CYS A 68 4.48 -7.03 3.39
C CYS A 68 5.81 -7.67 2.96
N PRO A 69 5.81 -8.87 2.34
CA PRO A 69 7.06 -9.54 1.94
C PRO A 69 7.94 -8.66 1.04
N VAL A 70 7.35 -7.99 0.04
CA VAL A 70 8.10 -7.12 -0.88
C VAL A 70 8.77 -5.93 -0.17
N ALA A 71 8.04 -5.24 0.72
CA ALA A 71 8.60 -4.13 1.48
C ALA A 71 9.71 -4.60 2.45
N GLN A 72 9.55 -5.78 3.06
CA GLN A 72 10.60 -6.35 3.91
C GLN A 72 11.85 -6.74 3.12
N THR A 73 11.71 -7.34 1.93
CA THR A 73 12.84 -7.72 1.08
C THR A 73 13.63 -6.51 0.60
N LEU A 74 12.96 -5.39 0.30
CA LEU A 74 13.58 -4.21 -0.30
C LEU A 74 13.93 -3.12 0.73
N LYS A 75 13.67 -3.38 2.01
CA LYS A 75 13.88 -2.44 3.11
C LYS A 75 15.33 -1.98 3.17
N GLY A 76 15.54 -0.67 3.20
CA GLY A 76 16.86 -0.05 3.26
C GLY A 76 17.62 -0.01 1.92
N ALA A 77 17.09 -0.66 0.88
CA ALA A 77 17.60 -0.54 -0.48
C ALA A 77 16.81 0.48 -1.31
N ILE A 78 15.50 0.60 -1.05
CA ILE A 78 14.61 1.55 -1.73
C ILE A 78 13.68 2.22 -0.72
N ASP A 79 13.23 3.42 -1.07
CA ASP A 79 12.21 4.15 -0.33
C ASP A 79 10.81 3.78 -0.81
N PHE A 80 9.90 3.54 0.13
CA PHE A 80 8.47 3.39 -0.16
C PHE A 80 7.73 4.64 0.24
N ASP A 81 6.83 5.08 -0.64
CA ASP A 81 5.90 6.17 -0.37
C ASP A 81 4.48 5.68 -0.58
N HIS A 82 3.68 5.79 0.47
CA HIS A 82 2.32 5.26 0.52
C HIS A 82 1.33 6.41 0.62
N THR A 83 0.48 6.53 -0.39
CA THR A 83 -0.64 7.47 -0.42
C THR A 83 -1.93 6.70 -0.63
N TRP A 84 -3.05 7.25 -0.18
CA TRP A 84 -4.33 6.57 -0.33
C TRP A 84 -5.51 7.53 -0.39
N GLU A 85 -6.54 7.09 -1.09
CA GLU A 85 -7.86 7.71 -1.14
C GLU A 85 -8.88 6.68 -0.61
N ILE A 86 -9.82 7.16 0.23
CA ILE A 86 -10.87 6.34 0.82
C ILE A 86 -12.22 6.97 0.51
N GLU A 87 -13.06 6.21 -0.20
CA GLU A 87 -14.46 6.50 -0.45
C GLU A 87 -15.32 5.63 0.48
N GLU A 88 -16.29 6.24 1.17
CA GLU A 88 -17.27 5.50 1.97
C GLU A 88 -18.54 5.24 1.16
N TYR A 89 -19.08 4.02 1.25
CA TYR A 89 -20.33 3.60 0.61
C TYR A 89 -21.33 2.98 1.60
#